data_AF-A0A524FHJ3-F1
#
_entry.id   AF-A0A524FHJ3-F1
#
_cell.length_a   1.000
_cell.length_b   1.000
_cell.length_c   1.000
_cell.angle_alpha   90.00
_cell.angle_beta   90.00
_cell.angle_gamma   90.00
#
_symmetry.space_group_name_H-M   'P 1'
#
loop_
_entity.id
_entity.type
_entity.pdbx_description
1 polymer ?
#
loop_
_entity_poly.entity_id
_entity_poly.type
_entity_poly.pdbx_seq_one_letter_code
_entity_poly.pdbx_strand_id
1 'polypeptide(L)'
;MLARKFLFILNLINAAIFVFILVIFSFIFNFENVIENPDGKLVFFAVIYYLKNTLTYSIYFCLYIVALSIGSAIAFLFGPSPDFNEKFMSQFINEFFKNYLSLWFSFPEGETPEIWEIPDLIVGNFLNFLNNLYLFSFLICYIIVIIFFIRAIFQNNPKYSLVAIGFLILMVVIPLMVFGFNNMLRVFNVKFKELRTLVNPLSSKFTDLPLNNFFEFLFSPVALLAIMCYIYLEIAFQINYTDTVTKPSLERSERLGTQLRILRRESILITTDIDKIKDEAKKRREEIEEEEEKVGKFIGKTIERFSYVKEMIEKRKLEQEERKLVNAASKTRRLGRYIDRLLREDPEAENTLTAKTSTPKAKNLVTSTAISFSFRLILLIILSFIIMHPRWFFIHVFNLPPAITESMAMYSPEAIIVLLLPIMLLFPLIAQAISYAKHRNLIIKLKQEGQIKEILASVGDYVKIEEDIEKKEEVIESGAVAAETT
;
A
#
# COMPACT_ATOMS: atom_id res chain seq x y z
N MET A 1 5.97 21.39 11.45
CA MET A 1 4.66 21.32 12.13
C MET A 1 3.48 21.42 11.17
N LEU A 2 3.46 22.39 10.23
CA LEU A 2 2.39 22.56 9.22
C LEU A 2 2.17 21.30 8.33
N ALA A 3 3.23 20.67 7.84
CA ALA A 3 3.12 19.47 7.01
C ALA A 3 2.51 18.25 7.74
N ARG A 4 2.84 18.05 9.03
CA ARG A 4 2.24 16.99 9.85
C ARG A 4 0.75 17.24 10.13
N LYS A 5 0.37 18.49 10.42
CA LYS A 5 -1.05 18.88 10.57
C LYS A 5 -1.83 18.66 9.27
N PHE A 6 -1.22 18.98 8.13
CA PHE A 6 -1.81 18.77 6.81
C PHE A 6 -2.03 17.28 6.49
N LEU A 7 -1.02 16.42 6.70
CA LEU A 7 -1.16 14.97 6.52
C LEU A 7 -2.23 14.38 7.45
N PHE A 8 -2.31 14.85 8.69
CA PHE A 8 -3.34 14.42 9.63
C PHE A 8 -4.76 14.79 9.15
N ILE A 9 -4.96 16.02 8.65
CA ILE A 9 -6.24 16.46 8.08
C ILE A 9 -6.61 15.61 6.86
N LEU A 10 -5.67 15.35 5.96
CA LEU A 10 -5.93 14.49 4.79
C LEU A 10 -6.31 13.06 5.22
N ASN A 11 -5.63 12.49 6.22
CA ASN A 11 -5.98 11.18 6.75
C ASN A 11 -7.39 11.15 7.35
N LEU A 12 -7.79 12.20 8.07
CA LEU A 12 -9.13 12.32 8.63
C LEU A 12 -10.19 12.41 7.53
N ILE A 13 -9.95 13.21 6.49
CA ILE A 13 -10.82 13.31 5.32
C ILE A 13 -10.93 11.95 4.62
N ASN A 14 -9.80 11.27 4.41
CA ASN A 14 -9.78 9.95 3.76
C ASN A 14 -10.56 8.90 4.58
N ALA A 15 -10.43 8.93 5.91
CA ALA A 15 -11.19 8.07 6.81
C ALA A 15 -12.70 8.36 6.74
N ALA A 16 -13.11 9.64 6.74
CA ALA A 16 -14.50 10.04 6.62
C ALA A 16 -15.11 9.60 5.28
N ILE A 17 -14.36 9.74 4.18
CA ILE A 17 -14.75 9.27 2.84
C ILE A 17 -14.96 7.76 2.84
N PHE A 18 -14.09 7.00 3.50
CA PHE A 18 -14.27 5.54 3.59
C PHE A 18 -15.49 5.13 4.40
N VAL A 19 -15.76 5.80 5.53
CA VAL A 19 -17.00 5.59 6.30
C VAL A 19 -18.21 5.88 5.42
N PHE A 20 -18.15 6.93 4.59
CA PHE A 20 -19.21 7.23 3.64
C PHE A 20 -19.35 6.14 2.55
N ILE A 21 -18.25 5.59 2.04
CA ILE A 21 -18.25 4.42 1.14
C ILE A 21 -19.00 3.26 1.80
N LEU A 22 -18.74 2.95 3.08
CA LEU A 22 -19.44 1.88 3.80
C LEU A 22 -20.95 2.17 3.92
N VAL A 23 -21.34 3.42 4.19
CA VAL A 23 -22.77 3.80 4.25
C VAL A 23 -23.45 3.58 2.89
N ILE A 24 -22.84 4.02 1.79
CA ILE A 24 -23.36 3.81 0.44
C ILE A 24 -23.42 2.32 0.12
N PHE A 25 -22.37 1.59 0.46
CA PHE A 25 -22.28 0.15 0.25
C PHE A 25 -23.42 -0.59 0.96
N SER A 26 -23.75 -0.21 2.20
CA SER A 26 -24.88 -0.79 2.94
C SER A 26 -26.27 -0.51 2.31
N PHE A 27 -26.41 0.51 1.44
CA PHE A 27 -27.64 0.70 0.67
C PHE A 27 -27.75 -0.23 -0.55
N ILE A 28 -26.61 -0.71 -1.04
CA ILE A 28 -26.50 -1.56 -2.23
C ILE A 28 -26.41 -3.03 -1.85
N PHE A 29 -25.81 -3.32 -0.70
CA PHE A 29 -25.53 -4.66 -0.20
C PHE A 29 -26.36 -4.89 1.05
N ASN A 30 -27.29 -5.84 0.98
CA ASN A 30 -28.16 -6.18 2.09
C ASN A 30 -27.41 -7.06 3.11
N PHE A 31 -26.87 -6.42 4.14
CA PHE A 31 -26.17 -7.12 5.22
C PHE A 31 -27.08 -8.00 6.07
N GLU A 32 -28.38 -7.72 6.15
CA GLU A 32 -29.34 -8.53 6.89
C GLU A 32 -29.34 -9.97 6.34
N ASN A 33 -29.42 -10.10 5.01
CA ASN A 33 -29.34 -11.37 4.29
C ASN A 33 -28.02 -12.12 4.45
N VAL A 34 -26.95 -11.45 4.92
CA VAL A 34 -25.60 -12.01 5.04
C VAL A 34 -25.26 -12.34 6.50
N ILE A 35 -25.87 -11.62 7.46
CA ILE A 35 -25.74 -11.90 8.88
C ILE A 35 -26.69 -13.03 9.27
N GLU A 36 -27.92 -12.98 8.77
CA GLU A 36 -28.98 -13.94 9.06
C GLU A 36 -29.35 -14.71 7.79
N ASN A 37 -29.45 -16.03 7.96
CA ASN A 37 -29.94 -16.91 6.91
C ASN A 37 -31.48 -16.79 6.82
N PRO A 38 -32.15 -17.29 5.75
CA PRO A 38 -33.61 -17.19 5.61
C PRO A 38 -34.44 -17.73 6.79
N ASP A 39 -33.84 -18.62 7.60
CA ASP A 39 -34.45 -19.19 8.81
C ASP A 39 -34.24 -18.32 10.08
N GLY A 40 -33.73 -17.10 9.95
CA GLY A 40 -33.45 -16.17 11.07
C GLY A 40 -32.28 -16.60 11.97
N LYS A 41 -31.45 -17.54 11.52
CA LYS A 41 -30.25 -17.99 12.23
C LYS A 41 -29.02 -17.25 11.74
N LEU A 42 -28.12 -16.90 12.65
CA LEU A 42 -26.83 -16.31 12.28
C LEU A 42 -26.06 -17.26 11.36
N VAL A 43 -25.60 -16.75 10.22
CA VAL A 43 -24.95 -17.52 9.16
C VAL A 43 -23.75 -18.31 9.69
N PHE A 44 -22.95 -17.73 10.60
CA PHE A 44 -21.82 -18.44 11.22
C PHE A 44 -22.23 -19.73 11.94
N PHE A 45 -23.28 -19.66 12.77
CA PHE A 45 -23.79 -20.85 13.47
C PHE A 45 -24.48 -21.81 12.51
N ALA A 46 -25.15 -21.29 11.47
CA ALA A 46 -25.76 -22.11 10.44
C ALA A 46 -24.73 -22.93 9.64
N VAL A 47 -23.58 -22.35 9.27
CA VAL A 47 -22.48 -23.10 8.60
C VAL A 47 -22.06 -24.29 9.46
N ILE A 48 -21.79 -24.08 10.75
CA ILE A 48 -21.36 -25.13 11.66
C ILE A 48 -22.47 -26.18 11.84
N TYR A 49 -23.71 -25.72 11.98
CA TYR A 49 -24.88 -26.58 12.15
C TYR A 49 -25.11 -27.50 10.95
N TYR A 50 -25.18 -26.96 9.73
CA TYR A 50 -25.39 -27.77 8.53
C TYR A 50 -24.19 -28.66 8.20
N LEU A 51 -22.95 -28.21 8.48
CA LEU A 51 -21.77 -29.06 8.34
C LEU A 51 -21.83 -30.25 9.30
N LYS A 52 -22.13 -30.00 10.58
CA LYS A 52 -22.32 -31.05 11.59
C LYS A 52 -23.39 -32.04 11.13
N ASN A 53 -24.56 -31.56 10.72
CA ASN A 53 -25.66 -32.42 10.29
C ASN A 53 -25.26 -33.25 9.06
N THR A 54 -24.64 -32.64 8.06
CA THR A 54 -24.19 -33.34 6.84
C THR A 54 -23.21 -34.46 7.19
N LEU A 55 -22.24 -34.20 8.09
CA LEU A 55 -21.30 -35.22 8.57
C LEU A 55 -22.00 -36.31 9.38
N THR A 56 -22.92 -35.94 10.28
CA THR A 56 -23.73 -36.89 11.07
C THR A 56 -24.51 -37.84 10.16
N TYR A 57 -25.27 -37.32 9.20
CA TYR A 57 -26.01 -38.15 8.25
C TYR A 57 -25.09 -39.00 7.39
N SER A 58 -23.96 -38.46 6.92
CA SER A 58 -23.00 -39.19 6.10
C SER A 58 -22.35 -40.36 6.85
N ILE A 59 -21.94 -40.15 8.10
CA ILE A 59 -21.36 -41.20 8.94
C ILE A 59 -22.42 -42.27 9.25
N TYR A 60 -23.64 -41.86 9.62
CA TYR A 60 -24.74 -42.77 9.88
C TYR A 60 -25.07 -43.63 8.64
N PHE A 61 -25.15 -43.00 7.45
CA PHE A 61 -25.38 -43.68 6.18
C PHE A 61 -24.28 -44.69 5.84
N CYS A 62 -23.01 -44.29 5.97
CA CYS A 62 -21.87 -45.17 5.72
C CYS A 62 -21.89 -46.39 6.65
N LEU A 63 -22.16 -46.20 7.94
CA LEU A 63 -22.29 -47.30 8.89
C LEU A 63 -23.45 -48.23 8.50
N TYR A 64 -24.59 -47.66 8.07
CA TYR A 64 -25.77 -48.41 7.64
C TYR A 64 -25.44 -49.26 6.41
N ILE A 65 -24.80 -48.69 5.39
CA ILE A 65 -24.38 -49.41 4.19
C ILE A 65 -23.39 -50.52 4.53
N VAL A 66 -22.42 -50.27 5.41
CA VAL A 66 -21.47 -51.30 5.86
C VAL A 66 -22.21 -52.46 6.53
N ALA A 67 -23.16 -52.16 7.42
CA ALA A 67 -23.96 -53.19 8.08
C ALA A 67 -24.82 -54.00 7.09
N LEU A 68 -25.46 -53.34 6.12
CA LEU A 68 -26.20 -54.01 5.04
C LEU A 68 -25.29 -54.86 4.16
N SER A 69 -24.08 -54.39 3.86
CA SER A 69 -23.11 -55.12 3.05
C SER A 69 -22.64 -56.39 3.77
N ILE A 70 -22.36 -56.28 5.08
CA ILE A 70 -22.03 -57.43 5.92
C ILE A 70 -23.22 -58.39 6.02
N GLY A 71 -24.43 -57.88 6.26
CA GLY A 71 -25.66 -58.68 6.30
C GLY A 71 -25.92 -59.42 5.00
N SER A 72 -25.69 -58.77 3.86
CA SER A 72 -25.82 -59.36 2.53
C SER A 72 -24.74 -60.42 2.26
N ALA A 73 -23.50 -60.19 2.70
CA ALA A 73 -22.42 -61.17 2.59
C ALA A 73 -22.71 -62.42 3.44
N ILE A 74 -23.24 -62.25 4.65
CA ILE A 74 -23.69 -63.36 5.50
C ILE A 74 -24.86 -64.09 4.83
N ALA A 75 -25.86 -63.37 4.31
CA ALA A 75 -26.98 -63.97 3.60
C ALA A 75 -26.54 -64.74 2.35
N PHE A 76 -25.52 -64.26 1.63
CA PHE A 76 -24.95 -64.98 0.50
C PHE A 76 -24.24 -66.27 0.92
N LEU A 77 -23.45 -66.23 2.00
CA LEU A 77 -22.71 -67.39 2.50
C LEU A 77 -23.62 -68.46 3.13
N PHE A 78 -24.66 -68.04 3.85
CA PHE A 78 -25.53 -68.94 4.63
C PHE A 78 -26.94 -69.11 4.03
N GLY A 79 -27.26 -68.43 2.94
CA GLY A 79 -28.57 -68.48 2.27
C GLY A 79 -29.04 -69.88 1.84
N PRO A 80 -28.16 -70.82 1.43
CA PRO A 80 -28.57 -72.20 1.16
C PRO A 80 -28.95 -73.00 2.41
N SER A 81 -28.66 -72.51 3.62
CA SER A 81 -29.00 -73.20 4.86
C SER A 81 -30.48 -73.06 5.18
N PRO A 82 -31.21 -74.14 5.49
CA PRO A 82 -32.63 -74.08 5.84
C PRO A 82 -32.92 -73.31 7.13
N ASP A 83 -31.91 -73.14 7.99
CA ASP A 83 -32.03 -72.42 9.26
C ASP A 83 -31.82 -70.90 9.14
N PHE A 84 -31.40 -70.40 7.96
CA PHE A 84 -31.14 -68.99 7.75
C PHE A 84 -32.39 -68.22 7.32
N ASN A 85 -32.71 -67.13 8.00
CA ASN A 85 -33.82 -66.24 7.66
C ASN A 85 -33.32 -64.84 7.28
N GLU A 86 -33.31 -64.54 5.98
CA GLU A 86 -32.89 -63.25 5.43
C GLU A 86 -33.73 -62.07 5.94
N LYS A 87 -35.04 -62.27 6.09
CA LYS A 87 -35.96 -61.22 6.60
C LYS A 87 -35.61 -60.84 8.04
N PHE A 88 -35.27 -61.83 8.86
CA PHE A 88 -34.83 -61.58 10.23
C PHE A 88 -33.56 -60.74 10.27
N MET A 89 -32.54 -61.07 9.46
CA MET A 89 -31.30 -60.30 9.40
C MET A 89 -31.51 -58.86 8.93
N SER A 90 -32.33 -58.64 7.89
CA SER A 90 -32.65 -57.29 7.43
C SER A 90 -33.43 -56.48 8.48
N GLN A 91 -34.39 -57.11 9.17
CA GLN A 91 -35.14 -56.46 10.25
C GLN A 91 -34.24 -56.15 11.45
N PHE A 92 -33.36 -57.07 11.82
CA PHE A 92 -32.39 -56.89 12.89
C PHE A 92 -31.48 -55.69 12.64
N ILE A 93 -30.94 -55.55 11.42
CA ILE A 93 -30.10 -54.40 11.05
C ILE A 93 -30.92 -53.10 11.16
N ASN A 94 -32.14 -53.07 10.62
CA ASN A 94 -32.97 -51.87 10.67
C ASN A 94 -33.33 -51.46 12.12
N GLU A 95 -33.81 -52.39 12.94
CA GLU A 95 -34.13 -52.15 14.35
C GLU A 95 -32.90 -51.77 15.17
N PHE A 96 -31.74 -52.37 14.89
CA PHE A 96 -30.48 -52.01 15.54
C PHE A 96 -30.09 -50.55 15.25
N PHE A 97 -30.17 -50.14 13.99
CA PHE A 97 -29.85 -48.78 13.57
C PHE A 97 -30.88 -47.76 14.07
N LYS A 98 -32.17 -48.13 14.10
CA LYS A 98 -33.26 -47.26 14.52
C LYS A 98 -33.32 -47.05 16.03
N ASN A 99 -33.05 -48.09 16.83
CA ASN A 99 -33.25 -48.04 18.28
C ASN A 99 -31.95 -47.87 19.08
N TYR A 100 -30.80 -48.32 18.55
CA TYR A 100 -29.54 -48.32 19.30
C TYR A 100 -28.53 -47.35 18.71
N LEU A 101 -28.19 -47.51 17.42
CA LEU A 101 -27.14 -46.69 16.82
C LEU A 101 -27.58 -45.22 16.67
N SER A 102 -28.86 -44.99 16.41
CA SER A 102 -29.47 -43.66 16.36
C SER A 102 -29.23 -42.82 17.61
N LEU A 103 -29.16 -43.42 18.80
CA LEU A 103 -28.92 -42.72 20.07
C LEU A 103 -27.55 -42.05 20.11
N TRP A 104 -26.62 -42.47 19.25
CA TRP A 104 -25.27 -41.91 19.16
C TRP A 104 -25.22 -40.69 18.22
N PHE A 105 -26.31 -40.40 17.52
CA PHE A 105 -26.43 -39.30 16.57
C PHE A 105 -27.55 -38.35 16.98
N SER A 106 -27.37 -37.06 16.70
CA SER A 106 -28.40 -36.04 16.95
C SER A 106 -29.06 -35.66 15.62
N PHE A 107 -30.34 -36.02 15.44
CA PHE A 107 -31.10 -35.65 14.24
C PHE A 107 -31.89 -34.35 14.49
N PRO A 108 -31.84 -33.36 13.57
CA PRO A 108 -32.58 -32.10 13.62
C PRO A 108 -34.06 -32.22 13.93
N GLU A 109 -34.74 -33.23 13.36
CA GLU A 109 -36.18 -33.44 13.48
C GLU A 109 -36.55 -34.31 14.70
N GLY A 110 -35.55 -34.79 15.44
CA GLY A 110 -35.76 -35.67 16.60
C GLY A 110 -36.10 -37.12 16.25
N GLU A 111 -36.54 -37.39 15.02
CA GLU A 111 -36.82 -38.72 14.51
C GLU A 111 -35.64 -39.32 13.75
N THR A 112 -35.57 -40.66 13.75
CA THR A 112 -34.54 -41.42 13.05
C THR A 112 -34.96 -41.60 11.59
N PRO A 113 -34.19 -41.06 10.63
CA PRO A 113 -34.57 -41.13 9.22
C PRO A 113 -34.51 -42.56 8.70
N GLU A 114 -35.40 -42.89 7.78
CA GLU A 114 -35.31 -44.16 7.05
C GLU A 114 -34.13 -44.15 6.08
N ILE A 115 -33.59 -45.33 5.75
CA ILE A 115 -32.39 -45.42 4.89
C ILE A 115 -32.54 -44.69 3.55
N TRP A 116 -33.75 -44.69 2.98
CA TRP A 116 -34.05 -44.09 1.69
C TRP A 116 -34.12 -42.56 1.75
N GLU A 117 -34.34 -41.99 2.94
CA GLU A 117 -34.40 -40.53 3.16
C GLU A 117 -33.01 -39.94 3.39
N ILE A 118 -32.06 -40.74 3.88
CA ILE A 118 -30.72 -40.25 4.25
C ILE A 118 -29.99 -39.59 3.07
N PRO A 119 -29.97 -40.14 1.84
CA PRO A 119 -29.33 -39.48 0.71
C PRO A 119 -29.88 -38.07 0.43
N ASP A 120 -31.20 -37.90 0.46
CA ASP A 120 -31.85 -36.61 0.22
C ASP A 120 -31.55 -35.62 1.36
N LEU A 121 -31.53 -36.10 2.61
CA LEU A 121 -31.14 -35.30 3.78
C LEU A 121 -29.67 -34.87 3.71
N ILE A 122 -28.76 -35.74 3.26
CA ILE A 122 -27.34 -35.38 3.06
C ILE A 122 -27.24 -34.28 2.01
N VAL A 123 -27.87 -34.46 0.85
CA VAL A 123 -27.82 -33.48 -0.25
C VAL A 123 -28.45 -32.16 0.17
N GLY A 124 -29.62 -32.18 0.82
CA GLY A 124 -30.31 -30.98 1.29
C GLY A 124 -29.50 -30.18 2.32
N ASN A 125 -28.95 -30.85 3.34
CA ASN A 125 -28.09 -30.20 4.32
C ASN A 125 -26.78 -29.70 3.71
N PHE A 126 -26.21 -30.43 2.75
CA PHE A 126 -25.01 -29.99 2.05
C PHE A 126 -25.25 -28.75 1.19
N LEU A 127 -26.38 -28.67 0.49
CA LEU A 127 -26.77 -27.48 -0.28
C LEU A 127 -27.01 -26.27 0.63
N ASN A 128 -27.69 -26.47 1.76
CA ASN A 128 -27.86 -25.42 2.78
C ASN A 128 -26.51 -24.99 3.37
N PHE A 129 -25.59 -25.92 3.61
CA PHE A 129 -24.23 -25.63 4.00
C PHE A 129 -23.51 -24.77 2.95
N LEU A 130 -23.60 -25.10 1.66
CA LEU A 130 -22.98 -24.33 0.58
C LEU A 130 -23.56 -22.91 0.48
N ASN A 131 -24.88 -22.75 0.61
CA ASN A 131 -25.52 -21.42 0.61
C ASN A 131 -25.05 -20.57 1.80
N ASN A 132 -24.98 -21.17 2.99
CA ASN A 132 -24.45 -20.49 4.18
C ASN A 132 -22.94 -20.18 4.04
N LEU A 133 -22.16 -21.07 3.44
CA LEU A 133 -20.73 -20.86 3.18
C LEU A 133 -20.52 -19.69 2.20
N TYR A 134 -21.37 -19.60 1.19
CA TYR A 134 -21.40 -18.47 0.25
C TYR A 134 -21.66 -17.14 0.99
N LEU A 135 -22.69 -17.06 1.84
CA LEU A 135 -22.96 -15.87 2.65
C LEU A 135 -21.83 -15.57 3.66
N PHE A 136 -21.29 -16.60 4.30
CA PHE A 136 -20.19 -16.48 5.25
C PHE A 136 -18.92 -15.92 4.60
N SER A 137 -18.68 -16.23 3.32
CA SER A 137 -17.54 -15.67 2.58
C SER A 137 -17.61 -14.13 2.51
N PHE A 138 -18.81 -13.54 2.43
CA PHE A 138 -18.98 -12.09 2.44
C PHE A 138 -18.76 -11.47 3.83
N LEU A 139 -19.12 -12.17 4.91
CA LEU A 139 -18.77 -11.74 6.28
C LEU A 139 -17.25 -11.68 6.46
N ILE A 140 -16.53 -12.71 5.98
CA ILE A 140 -15.06 -12.70 5.99
C ILE A 140 -14.53 -11.53 5.17
N CYS A 141 -15.03 -11.31 3.95
CA CYS A 141 -14.61 -10.18 3.12
C CYS A 141 -14.84 -8.85 3.85
N TYR A 142 -16.00 -8.64 4.45
CA TYR A 142 -16.30 -7.42 5.19
C TYR A 142 -15.37 -7.20 6.40
N ILE A 143 -15.07 -8.23 7.18
CA ILE A 143 -14.10 -8.16 8.27
C ILE A 143 -12.72 -7.76 7.74
N ILE A 144 -12.29 -8.34 6.62
CA ILE A 144 -11.03 -8.00 5.96
C ILE A 144 -11.03 -6.52 5.53
N VAL A 145 -12.12 -6.02 4.94
CA VAL A 145 -12.29 -4.60 4.57
C VAL A 145 -12.01 -3.69 5.77
N ILE A 146 -12.62 -3.97 6.93
CA ILE A 146 -12.44 -3.17 8.14
C ILE A 146 -10.99 -3.24 8.67
N ILE A 147 -10.40 -4.44 8.71
CA ILE A 147 -9.00 -4.59 9.16
C ILE A 147 -8.03 -3.81 8.26
N PHE A 148 -8.19 -3.92 6.95
CA PHE A 148 -7.33 -3.24 5.99
C PHE A 148 -7.57 -1.72 5.96
N PHE A 149 -8.80 -1.27 6.19
CA PHE A 149 -9.11 0.14 6.39
C PHE A 149 -8.39 0.72 7.61
N ILE A 150 -8.47 0.04 8.76
CA ILE A 150 -7.77 0.46 9.98
C ILE A 150 -6.25 0.52 9.71
N ARG A 151 -5.69 -0.49 9.05
CA ARG A 151 -4.27 -0.49 8.64
C ARG A 151 -3.92 0.64 7.68
N ALA A 152 -4.81 0.99 6.75
CA ALA A 152 -4.60 2.08 5.80
C ALA A 152 -4.48 3.44 6.51
N ILE A 153 -5.30 3.69 7.54
CA ILE A 153 -5.24 4.94 8.34
C ILE A 153 -3.92 5.06 9.08
N PHE A 154 -3.40 3.97 9.66
CA PHE A 154 -2.19 4.03 10.48
C PHE A 154 -0.89 3.98 9.69
N GLN A 155 -0.85 3.28 8.55
CA GLN A 155 0.39 3.02 7.81
C GLN A 155 0.56 3.90 6.56
N ASN A 156 -0.44 4.71 6.17
CA ASN A 156 -0.41 5.61 5.00
C ASN A 156 0.05 4.92 3.70
N ASN A 157 -0.17 3.60 3.57
CA ASN A 157 0.23 2.82 2.42
C ASN A 157 -1.01 2.52 1.55
N PRO A 158 -1.04 2.96 0.28
CA PRO A 158 -2.20 2.81 -0.58
C PRO A 158 -2.51 1.36 -0.92
N LYS A 159 -1.55 0.44 -0.74
CA LYS A 159 -1.78 -1.01 -0.88
C LYS A 159 -2.95 -1.48 0.00
N TYR A 160 -3.06 -0.98 1.23
CA TYR A 160 -4.14 -1.40 2.12
C TYR A 160 -5.49 -0.81 1.71
N SER A 161 -5.49 0.44 1.24
CA SER A 161 -6.65 1.11 0.65
C SER A 161 -7.16 0.37 -0.59
N LEU A 162 -6.26 -0.08 -1.47
CA LEU A 162 -6.58 -0.91 -2.63
C LEU A 162 -7.18 -2.26 -2.23
N VAL A 163 -6.60 -2.92 -1.23
CA VAL A 163 -7.13 -4.21 -0.74
C VAL A 163 -8.52 -4.03 -0.14
N ALA A 164 -8.74 -3.00 0.68
CA ALA A 164 -10.05 -2.72 1.28
C ALA A 164 -11.14 -2.48 0.21
N ILE A 165 -10.87 -1.63 -0.78
CA ILE A 165 -11.80 -1.42 -1.89
C ILE A 165 -11.94 -2.67 -2.77
N GLY A 166 -10.84 -3.38 -3.00
CA GLY A 166 -10.86 -4.62 -3.77
C GLY A 166 -11.81 -5.66 -3.18
N PHE A 167 -11.83 -5.83 -1.86
CA PHE A 167 -12.78 -6.72 -1.20
C PHE A 167 -14.22 -6.19 -1.24
N LEU A 168 -14.46 -4.88 -1.12
CA LEU A 168 -15.81 -4.31 -1.31
C LEU A 168 -16.32 -4.55 -2.74
N ILE A 169 -15.47 -4.35 -3.75
CA ILE A 169 -15.82 -4.62 -5.15
C ILE A 169 -16.04 -6.12 -5.35
N LEU A 170 -15.22 -6.98 -4.75
CA LEU A 170 -15.38 -8.44 -4.83
C LEU A 170 -16.75 -8.90 -4.30
N MET A 171 -17.22 -8.29 -3.21
CA MET A 171 -18.56 -8.55 -2.66
C MET A 171 -19.69 -8.16 -3.63
N VAL A 172 -19.45 -7.27 -4.59
CA VAL A 172 -20.41 -6.93 -5.66
C VAL A 172 -20.23 -7.86 -6.87
N VAL A 173 -19.00 -8.11 -7.29
CA VAL A 173 -18.69 -8.90 -8.49
C VAL A 173 -19.11 -10.36 -8.35
N ILE A 174 -18.90 -10.98 -7.18
CA ILE A 174 -19.24 -12.40 -6.99
C ILE A 174 -20.75 -12.65 -7.19
N PRO A 175 -21.67 -11.93 -6.52
CA PRO A 175 -23.11 -12.08 -6.79
C PRO A 175 -23.45 -11.82 -8.26
N LEU A 176 -22.92 -10.75 -8.87
CA LEU A 176 -23.19 -10.46 -10.28
C LEU A 176 -22.76 -11.60 -11.21
N MET A 177 -21.62 -12.24 -10.94
CA MET A 177 -21.15 -13.37 -11.71
C MET A 177 -22.08 -14.58 -11.55
N VAL A 178 -22.46 -14.91 -10.31
CA VAL A 178 -23.32 -16.07 -10.02
C VAL A 178 -24.73 -15.90 -10.59
N PHE A 179 -25.37 -14.76 -10.36
CA PHE A 179 -26.72 -14.48 -10.87
C PHE A 179 -26.72 -14.18 -12.37
N GLY A 180 -25.67 -13.55 -12.89
CA GLY A 180 -25.46 -13.40 -14.33
C GLY A 180 -25.34 -14.74 -15.05
N PHE A 181 -24.57 -15.68 -14.49
CA PHE A 181 -24.47 -17.05 -15.00
C PHE A 181 -25.82 -17.78 -14.95
N ASN A 182 -26.58 -17.65 -13.85
CA ASN A 182 -27.92 -18.22 -13.74
C ASN A 182 -28.88 -17.66 -14.82
N ASN A 183 -28.83 -16.34 -15.08
CA ASN A 183 -29.62 -15.70 -16.12
C ASN A 183 -29.22 -16.19 -17.52
N MET A 184 -27.92 -16.36 -17.79
CA MET A 184 -27.42 -16.92 -19.05
C MET A 184 -27.93 -18.36 -19.27
N LEU A 185 -27.83 -19.23 -18.26
CA LEU A 185 -28.33 -20.61 -18.37
C LEU A 185 -29.83 -20.68 -18.64
N ARG A 186 -30.60 -19.73 -18.10
CA ARG A 186 -32.03 -19.56 -18.38
C ARG A 186 -32.31 -19.32 -19.87
N VAL A 187 -31.45 -18.57 -20.57
CA VAL A 187 -31.57 -18.34 -22.02
C VAL A 187 -31.43 -19.66 -22.79
N PHE A 188 -30.57 -20.57 -22.31
CA PHE A 188 -30.40 -21.92 -22.87
C PHE A 188 -31.42 -22.95 -22.35
N ASN A 189 -32.45 -22.51 -21.62
CA ASN A 189 -33.45 -23.36 -20.96
C ASN A 189 -32.85 -24.40 -19.98
N VAL A 190 -31.61 -24.18 -19.52
CA VAL A 190 -30.97 -25.01 -18.49
C VAL A 190 -31.34 -24.44 -17.13
N LYS A 191 -31.96 -25.28 -16.28
CA LYS A 191 -32.54 -24.84 -15.01
C LYS A 191 -31.93 -25.61 -13.84
N PHE A 192 -30.93 -25.02 -13.18
CA PHE A 192 -30.48 -25.50 -11.87
C PHE A 192 -31.41 -24.98 -10.77
N LYS A 193 -31.82 -25.85 -9.85
CA LYS A 193 -32.71 -25.48 -8.74
C LYS A 193 -31.90 -24.74 -7.67
N GLU A 194 -30.66 -25.14 -7.50
CA GLU A 194 -29.71 -24.72 -6.47
C GLU A 194 -29.30 -23.24 -6.65
N LEU A 195 -29.06 -22.82 -7.89
CA LEU A 195 -28.75 -21.41 -8.22
C LEU A 195 -29.94 -20.47 -8.01
N ARG A 196 -31.18 -20.99 -8.00
CA ARG A 196 -32.39 -20.19 -7.78
C ARG A 196 -32.72 -20.01 -6.30
N THR A 197 -32.28 -20.95 -5.47
CA THR A 197 -32.44 -20.88 -4.02
C THR A 197 -31.34 -20.07 -3.33
N LEU A 198 -30.28 -19.70 -4.07
CA LEU A 198 -29.19 -18.89 -3.53
C LEU A 198 -29.69 -17.47 -3.21
N VAL A 199 -29.36 -16.98 -2.02
CA VAL A 199 -29.75 -15.65 -1.57
C VAL A 199 -28.91 -14.61 -2.32
N ASN A 200 -29.55 -13.60 -2.92
CA ASN A 200 -28.83 -12.48 -3.53
C ASN A 200 -28.58 -11.39 -2.48
N PRO A 201 -27.31 -11.10 -2.13
CA PRO A 201 -27.01 -10.02 -1.18
C PRO A 201 -27.07 -8.63 -1.84
N LEU A 202 -27.16 -8.52 -3.16
CA LEU A 202 -27.33 -7.23 -3.83
C LEU A 202 -28.79 -6.78 -3.83
N SER A 203 -29.02 -5.52 -3.51
CA SER A 203 -30.34 -4.89 -3.56
C SER A 203 -30.76 -4.58 -5.00
N SER A 204 -32.07 -4.48 -5.24
CA SER A 204 -32.62 -4.07 -6.55
C SER A 204 -32.14 -2.69 -6.99
N LYS A 205 -31.75 -1.83 -6.05
CA LYS A 205 -31.15 -0.51 -6.33
C LYS A 205 -29.84 -0.59 -7.10
N PHE A 206 -29.18 -1.74 -7.13
CA PHE A 206 -28.01 -1.96 -7.98
C PHE A 206 -28.38 -2.11 -9.46
N THR A 207 -29.54 -2.71 -9.75
CA THR A 207 -29.99 -3.03 -11.11
C THR A 207 -30.81 -1.93 -11.74
N ASP A 208 -31.51 -1.13 -10.94
CA ASP A 208 -32.33 0.01 -11.38
C ASP A 208 -31.48 1.27 -11.59
N LEU A 209 -30.61 1.27 -12.61
CA LEU A 209 -29.83 2.45 -12.98
C LEU A 209 -30.69 3.44 -13.78
N PRO A 210 -30.84 4.71 -13.36
CA PRO A 210 -31.57 5.71 -14.12
C PRO A 210 -30.77 6.10 -15.37
N LEU A 211 -31.27 5.68 -16.54
CA LEU A 211 -30.60 5.84 -17.84
C LEU A 211 -30.98 7.12 -18.60
N ASN A 212 -31.80 8.00 -18.01
CA ASN A 212 -32.38 9.12 -18.77
C ASN A 212 -31.82 10.48 -18.37
N ASN A 213 -31.27 10.62 -17.15
CA ASN A 213 -30.84 11.91 -16.61
C ASN A 213 -29.42 11.83 -16.00
N PHE A 214 -28.53 12.72 -16.44
CA PHE A 214 -27.14 12.80 -15.96
C PHE A 214 -27.04 12.96 -14.43
N PHE A 215 -27.85 13.83 -13.85
CA PHE A 215 -27.83 14.07 -12.41
C PHE A 215 -28.37 12.87 -11.62
N GLU A 216 -29.46 12.24 -12.08
CA GLU A 216 -29.98 11.03 -11.45
C GLU A 216 -28.97 9.88 -11.52
N PHE A 217 -28.27 9.75 -12.64
CA PHE A 217 -27.16 8.79 -12.77
C PHE A 217 -26.07 9.06 -11.72
N LEU A 218 -25.63 10.32 -11.57
CA LEU A 218 -24.56 10.70 -10.64
C LEU A 218 -24.93 10.47 -9.17
N PHE A 219 -26.21 10.61 -8.83
CA PHE A 219 -26.74 10.31 -7.50
C PHE A 219 -27.19 8.85 -7.31
N SER A 220 -27.09 8.01 -8.34
CA SER A 220 -27.36 6.59 -8.20
C SER A 220 -26.37 5.96 -7.20
N PRO A 221 -26.82 5.05 -6.31
CA PRO A 221 -25.94 4.45 -5.31
C PRO A 221 -24.68 3.83 -5.93
N VAL A 222 -24.82 3.18 -7.09
CA VAL A 222 -23.73 2.50 -7.79
C VAL A 222 -22.70 3.50 -8.32
N ALA A 223 -23.14 4.56 -9.01
CA ALA A 223 -22.23 5.57 -9.52
C ALA A 223 -21.54 6.32 -8.38
N LEU A 224 -22.29 6.64 -7.32
CA LEU A 224 -21.78 7.33 -6.15
C LEU A 224 -20.75 6.47 -5.41
N LEU A 225 -20.98 5.15 -5.27
CA LEU A 225 -20.00 4.20 -4.77
C LEU A 225 -18.72 4.22 -5.60
N ALA A 226 -18.83 4.13 -6.93
CA ALA A 226 -17.67 4.12 -7.82
C ALA A 226 -16.85 5.42 -7.74
N ILE A 227 -17.54 6.58 -7.75
CA ILE A 227 -16.92 7.90 -7.62
C ILE A 227 -16.23 8.03 -6.26
N MET A 228 -16.89 7.65 -5.16
CA MET A 228 -16.29 7.76 -3.83
C MET A 228 -15.11 6.81 -3.63
N CYS A 229 -15.18 5.58 -4.16
CA CYS A 229 -14.04 4.66 -4.19
C CYS A 229 -12.85 5.25 -4.94
N TYR A 230 -13.09 5.87 -6.10
CA TYR A 230 -12.03 6.56 -6.86
C TYR A 230 -11.42 7.73 -6.07
N ILE A 231 -12.25 8.59 -5.49
CA ILE A 231 -11.81 9.73 -4.66
C ILE A 231 -10.95 9.24 -3.49
N TYR A 232 -11.40 8.20 -2.78
CA TYR A 232 -10.66 7.61 -1.66
C TYR A 232 -9.28 7.10 -2.08
N LEU A 233 -9.20 6.34 -3.18
CA LEU A 233 -7.92 5.82 -3.66
C LEU A 233 -6.98 6.96 -4.06
N GLU A 234 -7.49 7.94 -4.78
CA GLU A 234 -6.70 9.08 -5.24
C GLU A 234 -6.16 9.90 -4.05
N ILE A 235 -6.98 10.15 -3.02
CA ILE A 235 -6.51 10.79 -1.78
C ILE A 235 -5.48 9.91 -1.06
N ALA A 236 -5.69 8.59 -0.98
CA ALA A 236 -4.73 7.67 -0.39
C ALA A 236 -3.36 7.69 -1.11
N PHE A 237 -3.37 7.74 -2.44
CA PHE A 237 -2.15 7.89 -3.25
C PHE A 237 -1.48 9.25 -3.02
N GLN A 238 -2.25 10.33 -2.93
CA GLN A 238 -1.72 11.67 -2.68
C GLN A 238 -1.12 11.81 -1.28
N ILE A 239 -1.73 11.21 -0.26
CA ILE A 239 -1.18 11.12 1.10
C ILE A 239 0.16 10.40 1.06
N ASN A 240 0.21 9.24 0.39
CA ASN A 240 1.45 8.46 0.29
C ASN A 240 2.55 9.19 -0.48
N TYR A 241 2.21 9.84 -1.59
CA TYR A 241 3.15 10.65 -2.36
C TYR A 241 3.68 11.82 -1.52
N THR A 242 2.79 12.51 -0.80
CA THR A 242 3.18 13.63 0.07
C THR A 242 4.08 13.14 1.19
N ASP A 243 3.75 12.05 1.86
CA ASP A 243 4.58 11.48 2.93
C ASP A 243 5.96 11.06 2.40
N THR A 244 6.01 10.29 1.31
CA THR A 244 7.26 9.79 0.72
C THR A 244 8.17 10.90 0.18
N VAL A 245 7.63 11.95 -0.42
CA VAL A 245 8.42 13.06 -0.97
C VAL A 245 8.81 14.09 0.09
N THR A 246 7.91 14.39 1.04
CA THR A 246 8.18 15.43 2.05
C THR A 246 9.01 14.91 3.22
N LYS A 247 8.90 13.64 3.59
CA LYS A 247 9.58 13.06 4.75
C LYS A 247 11.11 13.17 4.68
N PRO A 248 11.82 12.81 3.59
CA PRO A 248 13.27 12.95 3.51
C PRO A 248 13.73 14.41 3.62
N SER A 249 12.97 15.33 3.02
CA SER A 249 13.27 16.77 3.07
C SER A 249 13.07 17.34 4.48
N LEU A 250 12.00 16.92 5.18
CA LEU A 250 11.75 17.27 6.57
C LEU A 250 12.83 16.73 7.51
N GLU A 251 13.20 15.45 7.38
CA GLU A 251 14.26 14.82 8.19
C GLU A 251 15.61 15.50 7.94
N ARG A 252 15.93 15.85 6.70
CA ARG A 252 17.14 16.61 6.36
C ARG A 252 17.13 18.00 7.01
N SER A 253 15.99 18.70 6.94
CA SER A 253 15.87 20.03 7.55
C SER A 253 15.99 19.97 9.07
N GLU A 254 15.38 18.99 9.72
CA GLU A 254 15.49 18.76 11.16
C GLU A 254 16.92 18.39 11.58
N ARG A 255 17.61 17.56 10.79
CA ARG A 255 19.02 17.20 11.01
C ARG A 255 19.93 18.42 10.88
N LEU A 256 19.81 19.19 9.81
CA LEU A 256 20.60 20.40 9.58
C LEU A 256 20.31 21.48 10.64
N GLY A 257 19.05 21.64 11.04
CA GLY A 257 18.66 22.54 12.13
C GLY A 257 19.27 22.13 13.47
N THR A 258 19.27 20.83 13.79
CA THR A 258 19.91 20.30 14.99
C THR A 258 21.43 20.51 14.95
N GLN A 259 22.08 20.23 13.81
CA GLN A 259 23.51 20.47 13.62
C GLN A 259 23.87 21.95 13.78
N LEU A 260 23.09 22.86 13.19
CA LEU A 260 23.30 24.30 13.31
C LEU A 260 23.13 24.78 14.76
N ARG A 261 22.16 24.21 15.50
CA ARG A 261 21.96 24.51 16.92
C ARG A 261 23.10 23.99 17.80
N ILE A 262 23.58 22.78 17.55
CA ILE A 262 24.75 22.21 18.24
C ILE A 262 25.98 23.08 17.97
N LEU A 263 26.22 23.45 16.72
CA LEU A 263 27.34 24.28 16.32
C LEU A 263 27.32 25.65 16.99
N ARG A 264 26.15 26.29 17.07
CA ARG A 264 25.97 27.53 17.84
C ARG A 264 26.29 27.33 19.32
N ARG A 265 25.72 26.31 19.95
CA ARG A 265 25.95 26.00 21.37
C ARG A 265 27.43 25.73 21.67
N GLU A 266 28.08 24.89 20.86
CA GLU A 266 29.50 24.58 20.99
C GLU A 266 30.38 25.79 20.71
N SER A 267 30.05 26.61 19.71
CA SER A 267 30.83 27.82 19.42
C SER A 267 30.80 28.81 20.59
N ILE A 268 29.65 28.93 21.29
CA ILE A 268 29.50 29.75 22.48
C ILE A 268 30.30 29.14 23.65
N LEU A 269 30.14 27.84 23.91
CA LEU A 269 30.86 27.14 24.98
C LEU A 269 32.38 27.25 24.79
N ILE A 270 32.88 27.01 23.59
CA ILE A 270 34.29 27.15 23.23
C ILE A 270 34.74 28.62 23.39
N THR A 271 33.92 29.61 23.04
CA THR A 271 34.31 31.01 23.30
C THR A 271 34.43 31.35 24.79
N THR A 272 33.62 30.74 25.66
CA THR A 272 33.71 30.94 27.12
C THR A 272 34.80 30.11 27.80
N ASP A 273 35.09 28.91 27.30
CA ASP A 273 36.04 27.99 27.93
C ASP A 273 37.43 27.98 27.27
N ILE A 274 37.67 28.72 26.18
CA ILE A 274 39.01 28.83 25.55
C ILE A 274 40.07 29.30 26.54
N ASP A 275 39.73 30.23 27.43
CA ASP A 275 40.68 30.74 28.42
C ASP A 275 40.99 29.66 29.46
N LYS A 276 39.99 28.88 29.89
CA LYS A 276 40.20 27.70 30.76
C LYS A 276 40.96 26.58 30.09
N ILE A 277 40.68 26.29 28.81
CA ILE A 277 41.38 25.25 28.04
C ILE A 277 42.83 25.66 27.79
N LYS A 278 43.11 26.94 27.51
CA LYS A 278 44.47 27.47 27.43
C LYS A 278 45.18 27.39 28.78
N ASP A 279 44.50 27.75 29.87
CA ASP A 279 45.08 27.77 31.21
C ASP A 279 45.30 26.35 31.76
N GLU A 280 44.42 25.40 31.50
CA GLU A 280 44.55 23.99 31.88
C GLU A 280 45.62 23.27 31.04
N ALA A 281 45.72 23.60 29.74
CA ALA A 281 46.81 23.11 28.89
C ALA A 281 48.17 23.69 29.29
N LYS A 282 48.21 24.97 29.69
CA LYS A 282 49.44 25.60 30.21
C LYS A 282 49.84 25.00 31.56
N LYS A 283 48.87 24.74 32.45
CA LYS A 283 49.09 24.06 33.73
C LYS A 283 49.57 22.62 33.56
N ARG A 284 49.01 21.82 32.64
CA ARG A 284 49.53 20.46 32.37
C ARG A 284 50.94 20.47 31.81
N ARG A 285 51.31 21.51 31.05
CA ARG A 285 52.69 21.69 30.57
C ARG A 285 53.64 22.02 31.72
N GLU A 286 53.18 22.84 32.66
CA GLU A 286 53.89 23.19 33.90
C GLU A 286 53.97 21.98 34.87
N GLU A 287 52.93 21.15 35.00
CA GLU A 287 52.92 19.93 35.82
C GLU A 287 53.89 18.85 35.30
N ILE A 288 54.06 18.74 33.98
CA ILE A 288 55.05 17.85 33.37
C ILE A 288 56.48 18.38 33.61
N GLU A 289 56.69 19.71 33.53
CA GLU A 289 57.96 20.35 33.91
C GLU A 289 58.24 20.23 35.43
N GLU A 290 57.22 20.11 36.29
CA GLU A 290 57.40 19.87 37.73
C GLU A 290 57.59 18.37 38.08
N GLU A 291 57.02 17.44 37.32
CA GLU A 291 57.33 16.00 37.45
C GLU A 291 58.79 15.68 37.04
N GLU A 292 59.40 16.49 36.17
CA GLU A 292 60.84 16.43 35.82
C GLU A 292 61.75 16.56 37.07
N GLU A 293 61.41 17.42 38.03
CA GLU A 293 62.23 17.64 39.23
C GLU A 293 62.15 16.46 40.23
N LYS A 294 61.04 15.71 40.23
CA LYS A 294 60.82 14.62 41.18
C LYS A 294 61.22 13.26 40.62
N VAL A 295 61.10 13.03 39.31
CA VAL A 295 61.47 11.76 38.68
C VAL A 295 62.99 11.67 38.40
N GLY A 296 63.69 12.81 38.28
CA GLY A 296 65.14 12.86 38.13
C GLY A 296 65.95 12.31 39.31
N LYS A 297 65.31 12.03 40.47
CA LYS A 297 65.99 11.51 41.67
C LYS A 297 65.79 10.03 41.97
N PHE A 298 64.97 9.28 41.21
CA PHE A 298 64.57 7.93 41.66
C PHE A 298 64.77 6.73 40.72
N ILE A 299 65.32 6.87 39.51
CA ILE A 299 65.59 5.69 38.67
C ILE A 299 67.00 5.74 38.10
N GLY A 300 67.90 4.98 38.73
CA GLY A 300 69.24 4.72 38.24
C GLY A 300 69.29 3.53 37.29
N LYS A 301 69.99 3.74 36.17
CA LYS A 301 70.73 2.80 35.33
C LYS A 301 69.94 1.72 34.56
N THR A 302 70.03 1.88 33.23
CA THR A 302 70.06 0.84 32.16
C THR A 302 68.76 0.48 31.42
N ILE A 303 67.79 1.38 31.24
CA ILE A 303 66.73 1.28 30.18
C ILE A 303 66.42 2.67 29.56
N GLU A 304 67.41 3.55 29.45
CA GLU A 304 67.15 4.99 29.18
C GLU A 304 66.86 5.35 27.71
N ARG A 305 67.36 4.61 26.71
CA ARG A 305 67.26 5.05 25.30
C ARG A 305 65.96 4.69 24.59
N PHE A 306 65.29 3.59 24.96
CA PHE A 306 63.99 3.22 24.38
C PHE A 306 62.81 3.87 25.12
N SER A 307 62.95 4.14 26.42
CA SER A 307 61.96 4.90 27.19
C SER A 307 61.87 6.33 26.68
N TYR A 308 63.01 7.02 26.53
CA TYR A 308 63.06 8.41 26.07
C TYR A 308 62.51 8.61 24.64
N VAL A 309 62.75 7.65 23.73
CA VAL A 309 62.21 7.71 22.36
C VAL A 309 60.71 7.41 22.34
N LYS A 310 60.23 6.44 23.13
CA LYS A 310 58.80 6.15 23.28
C LYS A 310 58.06 7.35 23.89
N GLU A 311 58.67 8.00 24.87
CA GLU A 311 58.19 9.18 25.57
C GLU A 311 58.17 10.43 24.65
N MET A 312 59.20 10.62 23.82
CA MET A 312 59.16 11.63 22.75
C MET A 312 58.07 11.36 21.71
N ILE A 313 57.81 10.10 21.35
CA ILE A 313 56.74 9.72 20.41
C ILE A 313 55.36 9.97 21.04
N GLU A 314 55.16 9.61 22.32
CA GLU A 314 53.93 9.88 23.06
C GLU A 314 53.70 11.38 23.25
N LYS A 315 54.74 12.16 23.59
CA LYS A 315 54.69 13.63 23.66
C LYS A 315 54.31 14.24 22.32
N ARG A 316 54.93 13.80 21.22
CA ARG A 316 54.63 14.30 19.86
C ARG A 316 53.24 13.90 19.38
N LYS A 317 52.74 12.73 19.79
CA LYS A 317 51.39 12.26 19.49
C LYS A 317 50.34 13.07 20.26
N LEU A 318 50.58 13.31 21.56
CA LEU A 318 49.73 14.17 22.39
C LEU A 318 49.72 15.62 21.90
N GLU A 319 50.87 16.19 21.53
CA GLU A 319 50.97 17.52 20.93
C GLU A 319 50.23 17.59 19.57
N GLN A 320 50.26 16.53 18.77
CA GLN A 320 49.49 16.46 17.52
C GLN A 320 47.98 16.37 17.78
N GLU A 321 47.55 15.59 18.76
CA GLU A 321 46.15 15.49 19.18
C GLU A 321 45.65 16.82 19.76
N GLU A 322 46.46 17.50 20.58
CA GLU A 322 46.18 18.82 21.13
C GLU A 322 46.08 19.88 20.03
N ARG A 323 47.05 19.94 19.11
CA ARG A 323 46.99 20.85 17.95
C ARG A 323 45.74 20.59 17.10
N LYS A 324 45.31 19.33 16.96
CA LYS A 324 44.05 18.99 16.27
C LYS A 324 42.84 19.50 17.03
N LEU A 325 42.79 19.36 18.36
CA LEU A 325 41.70 19.86 19.20
C LEU A 325 41.62 21.39 19.21
N VAL A 326 42.76 22.08 19.36
CA VAL A 326 42.84 23.55 19.32
C VAL A 326 42.46 24.08 17.94
N ASN A 327 42.93 23.43 16.86
CA ASN A 327 42.54 23.80 15.50
C ASN A 327 41.05 23.53 15.24
N ALA A 328 40.49 22.43 15.74
CA ALA A 328 39.07 22.13 15.66
C ALA A 328 38.25 23.19 16.41
N ALA A 329 38.61 23.51 17.65
CA ALA A 329 37.95 24.54 18.46
C ALA A 329 38.01 25.94 17.80
N SER A 330 39.16 26.31 17.24
CA SER A 330 39.34 27.56 16.49
C SER A 330 38.45 27.61 15.23
N LYS A 331 38.38 26.50 14.47
CA LYS A 331 37.50 26.37 13.30
C LYS A 331 36.02 26.43 13.68
N THR A 332 35.60 25.73 14.72
CA THR A 332 34.22 25.76 15.25
C THR A 332 33.82 27.16 15.70
N ARG A 333 34.73 27.90 16.35
CA ARG A 333 34.51 29.30 16.75
C ARG A 333 34.38 30.25 15.57
N ARG A 334 35.27 30.15 14.57
CA ARG A 334 35.19 30.97 13.35
C ARG A 334 33.90 30.69 12.59
N LEU A 335 33.53 29.43 12.47
CA LEU A 335 32.29 28.99 11.81
C LEU A 335 31.04 29.47 12.56
N GLY A 336 31.02 29.39 13.89
CA GLY A 336 29.94 29.92 14.73
C GLY A 336 29.73 31.42 14.55
N ARG A 337 30.82 32.22 14.61
CA ARG A 337 30.75 33.67 14.35
C ARG A 337 30.28 34.01 12.94
N TYR A 338 30.74 33.25 11.95
CA TYR A 338 30.31 33.44 10.57
C TYR A 338 28.82 33.17 10.42
N ILE A 339 28.32 32.08 11.01
CA ILE A 339 26.90 31.73 11.02
C ILE A 339 26.08 32.80 11.75
N ASP A 340 26.54 33.29 12.91
CA ASP A 340 25.83 34.33 13.64
C ASP A 340 25.79 35.67 12.90
N ARG A 341 26.89 36.04 12.23
CA ARG A 341 26.92 37.24 11.38
C ARG A 341 25.97 37.07 10.18
N LEU A 342 26.05 35.93 9.49
CA LEU A 342 25.21 35.62 8.34
C LEU A 342 23.72 35.68 8.68
N LEU A 343 23.32 35.14 9.83
CA LEU A 343 21.92 35.15 10.29
C LEU A 343 21.44 36.51 10.78
N ARG A 344 22.36 37.41 11.15
CA ARG A 344 22.04 38.77 11.56
C ARG A 344 21.91 39.71 10.36
N GLU A 345 22.67 39.45 9.30
CA GLU A 345 22.63 40.18 8.03
C GLU A 345 21.48 39.70 7.13
N ASP A 346 21.23 38.38 7.09
CA ASP A 346 20.13 37.77 6.33
C ASP A 346 19.37 36.75 7.21
N PRO A 347 18.18 37.12 7.75
CA PRO A 347 17.37 36.19 8.53
C PRO A 347 16.78 35.04 7.67
N GLU A 348 16.74 35.17 6.34
CA GLU A 348 16.31 34.08 5.46
C GLU A 348 17.41 33.04 5.23
N ALA A 349 18.68 33.37 5.49
CA ALA A 349 19.80 32.43 5.38
C ALA A 349 19.63 31.22 6.31
N GLU A 350 18.92 31.34 7.44
CA GLU A 350 18.58 30.19 8.29
C GLU A 350 17.75 29.16 7.52
N ASN A 351 16.77 29.62 6.77
CA ASN A 351 15.88 28.76 6.00
C ASN A 351 16.61 28.13 4.81
N THR A 352 17.61 28.81 4.26
CA THR A 352 18.47 28.30 3.18
C THR A 352 19.48 27.28 3.69
N LEU A 353 20.15 27.55 4.81
CA LEU A 353 21.12 26.65 5.46
C LEU A 353 20.46 25.38 6.02
N THR A 354 19.25 25.50 6.55
CA THR A 354 18.45 24.35 7.01
C THR A 354 17.70 23.67 5.88
N ALA A 355 17.92 24.10 4.62
CA ALA A 355 17.23 23.62 3.43
C ALA A 355 15.69 23.64 3.55
N LYS A 356 15.15 24.46 4.45
CA LYS A 356 13.71 24.58 4.71
C LYS A 356 12.98 25.17 3.51
N THR A 357 13.66 26.02 2.73
CA THR A 357 13.18 26.54 1.43
C THR A 357 13.14 25.50 0.31
N SER A 358 13.89 24.39 0.44
CA SER A 358 13.88 23.29 -0.53
C SER A 358 12.68 22.34 -0.36
N THR A 359 11.96 22.43 0.77
CA THR A 359 10.66 21.75 0.89
C THR A 359 9.65 22.44 -0.03
N PRO A 360 8.96 21.72 -0.93
CA PRO A 360 7.93 22.32 -1.76
C PRO A 360 6.89 23.00 -0.87
N LYS A 361 6.54 24.25 -1.18
CA LYS A 361 5.52 25.00 -0.42
C LYS A 361 4.23 24.17 -0.41
N ALA A 362 3.79 23.73 0.77
CA ALA A 362 2.61 22.86 0.93
C ALA A 362 1.38 23.41 0.19
N LYS A 363 1.20 24.74 0.18
CA LYS A 363 0.11 25.41 -0.54
C LYS A 363 0.16 25.16 -2.05
N ASN A 364 1.33 25.25 -2.68
CA ASN A 364 1.47 25.05 -4.13
C ASN A 364 1.30 23.59 -4.52
N LEU A 365 1.78 22.67 -3.68
CA LEU A 365 1.61 21.23 -3.87
C LEU A 365 0.12 20.85 -3.75
N VAL A 366 -0.58 21.43 -2.77
CA VAL A 366 -2.03 21.25 -2.60
C VAL A 366 -2.81 21.78 -3.79
N THR A 367 -2.55 23.00 -4.25
CA THR A 367 -3.31 23.59 -5.37
C THR A 367 -3.07 22.85 -6.67
N SER A 368 -1.83 22.48 -7.00
CA SER A 368 -1.53 21.73 -8.21
C SER A 368 -2.17 20.33 -8.19
N THR A 369 -2.14 19.69 -7.03
CA THR A 369 -2.72 18.35 -6.84
C THR A 369 -4.25 18.41 -6.91
N ALA A 370 -4.87 19.38 -6.25
CA ALA A 370 -6.32 19.58 -6.29
C ALA A 370 -6.83 19.87 -7.71
N ILE A 371 -6.14 20.73 -8.48
CA ILE A 371 -6.52 21.02 -9.87
C ILE A 371 -6.41 19.77 -10.74
N SER A 372 -5.28 19.03 -10.64
CA SER A 372 -5.09 17.78 -11.40
C SER A 372 -6.13 16.72 -11.03
N PHE A 373 -6.46 16.63 -9.75
CA PHE A 373 -7.48 15.74 -9.22
C PHE A 373 -8.87 16.07 -9.74
N SER A 374 -9.30 17.33 -9.62
CA SER A 374 -10.62 17.77 -10.10
C SER A 374 -10.77 17.55 -11.60
N PHE A 375 -9.74 17.84 -12.40
CA PHE A 375 -9.77 17.58 -13.84
C PHE A 375 -9.94 16.09 -14.15
N ARG A 376 -9.17 15.21 -13.48
CA ARG A 376 -9.27 13.75 -13.66
C ARG A 376 -10.64 13.22 -13.25
N LEU A 377 -11.19 13.70 -12.13
CA LEU A 377 -12.51 13.32 -11.64
C LEU A 377 -13.62 13.71 -12.62
N ILE A 378 -13.61 14.96 -13.11
CA ILE A 378 -14.60 15.44 -14.08
C ILE A 378 -14.52 14.61 -15.37
N LEU A 379 -13.31 14.37 -15.87
CA LEU A 379 -13.10 13.57 -17.09
C LEU A 379 -13.59 12.12 -16.91
N LEU A 380 -13.36 11.50 -15.76
CA LEU A 380 -13.81 10.15 -15.46
C LEU A 380 -15.34 10.08 -15.37
N ILE A 381 -15.99 11.07 -14.73
CA ILE A 381 -17.45 11.15 -14.64
C ILE A 381 -18.07 11.28 -16.04
N ILE A 382 -17.53 12.17 -16.88
CA ILE A 382 -18.00 12.35 -18.26
C ILE A 382 -17.82 11.06 -19.07
N LEU A 383 -16.64 10.43 -18.99
CA LEU A 383 -16.36 9.19 -19.72
C LEU A 383 -17.26 8.04 -19.25
N SER A 384 -17.46 7.91 -17.94
CA SER A 384 -18.35 6.90 -17.36
C SER A 384 -19.80 7.09 -17.81
N PHE A 385 -20.29 8.34 -17.85
CA PHE A 385 -21.62 8.66 -18.34
C PHE A 385 -21.78 8.25 -19.81
N ILE A 386 -20.79 8.59 -20.67
CA ILE A 386 -20.79 8.23 -22.09
C ILE A 386 -20.86 6.71 -22.28
N ILE A 387 -20.05 5.96 -21.52
CA ILE A 387 -19.99 4.49 -21.62
C ILE A 387 -21.33 3.85 -21.21
N MET A 388 -21.98 4.38 -20.16
CA MET A 388 -23.22 3.82 -19.63
C MET A 388 -24.46 4.22 -20.43
N HIS A 389 -24.37 5.25 -21.29
CA HIS A 389 -25.48 5.79 -22.08
C HIS A 389 -25.21 5.74 -23.59
N PRO A 390 -24.93 4.55 -24.17
CA PRO A 390 -24.58 4.43 -25.59
C PRO A 390 -25.73 4.92 -26.49
N ARG A 391 -26.98 4.62 -26.11
CA ARG A 391 -28.18 5.03 -26.88
C ARG A 391 -28.29 6.54 -27.04
N TRP A 392 -28.04 7.31 -25.97
CA TRP A 392 -28.08 8.77 -26.03
C TRP A 392 -27.09 9.30 -27.05
N PHE A 393 -25.88 8.73 -27.07
CA PHE A 393 -24.80 9.13 -27.97
C PHE A 393 -25.10 8.74 -29.43
N PHE A 394 -25.65 7.55 -29.65
CA PHE A 394 -26.05 7.10 -30.98
C PHE A 394 -27.16 7.96 -31.61
N ILE A 395 -28.09 8.44 -30.79
CA ILE A 395 -29.18 9.30 -31.25
C ILE A 395 -28.71 10.74 -31.48
N HIS A 396 -27.99 11.34 -30.52
CA HIS A 396 -27.72 12.80 -30.55
C HIS A 396 -26.37 13.18 -31.17
N VAL A 397 -25.38 12.28 -31.14
CA VAL A 397 -24.02 12.59 -31.65
C VAL A 397 -23.80 11.95 -33.02
N PHE A 398 -24.15 10.68 -33.18
CA PHE A 398 -24.01 9.97 -34.46
C PHE A 398 -25.23 10.11 -35.38
N ASN A 399 -26.35 10.65 -34.90
CA ASN A 399 -27.61 10.80 -35.65
C ASN A 399 -28.02 9.51 -36.39
N LEU A 400 -27.91 8.36 -35.73
CA LEU A 400 -28.22 7.09 -36.36
C LEU A 400 -29.74 6.94 -36.59
N PRO A 401 -30.18 6.35 -37.72
CA PRO A 401 -31.59 6.15 -38.01
C PRO A 401 -32.31 5.33 -36.92
N PRO A 402 -33.62 5.58 -36.69
CA PRO A 402 -34.44 4.84 -35.72
C PRO A 402 -34.35 3.32 -35.89
N ALA A 403 -34.26 2.84 -37.14
CA ALA A 403 -34.13 1.42 -37.48
C ALA A 403 -32.89 0.75 -36.85
N ILE A 404 -31.81 1.51 -36.59
CA ILE A 404 -30.61 1.01 -35.92
C ILE A 404 -30.71 1.25 -34.42
N THR A 405 -31.23 2.40 -33.97
CA THR A 405 -31.27 2.79 -32.54
C THR A 405 -32.36 2.09 -31.73
N GLU A 406 -33.39 1.54 -32.37
CA GLU A 406 -34.44 0.72 -31.75
C GLU A 406 -34.22 -0.79 -31.92
N SER A 407 -33.15 -1.20 -32.62
CA SER A 407 -32.80 -2.60 -32.75
C SER A 407 -32.48 -3.21 -31.38
N MET A 408 -32.97 -4.43 -31.10
CA MET A 408 -32.60 -5.20 -29.89
C MET A 408 -31.08 -5.32 -29.72
N ALA A 409 -30.32 -5.28 -30.82
CA ALA A 409 -28.86 -5.34 -30.80
C ALA A 409 -28.20 -4.13 -30.12
N MET A 410 -28.86 -2.97 -30.03
CA MET A 410 -28.29 -1.81 -29.33
C MET A 410 -28.34 -1.91 -27.81
N TYR A 411 -29.21 -2.77 -27.27
CA TYR A 411 -29.27 -3.09 -25.84
C TYR A 411 -28.38 -4.27 -25.47
N SER A 412 -27.73 -4.88 -26.45
CA SER A 412 -26.92 -6.06 -26.23
C SER A 412 -25.53 -5.66 -25.67
N PRO A 413 -24.94 -6.45 -24.75
CA PRO A 413 -23.61 -6.17 -24.20
C PRO A 413 -22.54 -6.00 -25.27
N GLU A 414 -22.70 -6.62 -26.43
CA GLU A 414 -21.79 -6.54 -27.57
C GLU A 414 -21.69 -5.12 -28.13
N ALA A 415 -22.80 -4.37 -28.23
CA ALA A 415 -22.78 -2.98 -28.68
C ALA A 415 -22.03 -2.08 -27.68
N ILE A 416 -22.20 -2.34 -26.38
CA ILE A 416 -21.46 -1.67 -25.31
C ILE A 416 -19.96 -1.98 -25.41
N ILE A 417 -19.58 -3.24 -25.66
CA ILE A 417 -18.19 -3.67 -25.85
C ILE A 417 -17.56 -3.04 -27.10
N VAL A 418 -18.29 -2.97 -28.22
CA VAL A 418 -17.81 -2.32 -29.44
C VAL A 418 -17.56 -0.83 -29.23
N LEU A 419 -18.36 -0.16 -28.40
CA LEU A 419 -18.15 1.25 -28.02
C LEU A 419 -17.01 1.43 -27.00
N LEU A 420 -16.80 0.45 -26.11
CA LEU A 420 -15.72 0.43 -25.13
C LEU A 420 -14.35 0.10 -25.75
N LEU A 421 -14.31 -0.67 -26.84
CA LEU A 421 -13.06 -1.14 -27.43
C LEU A 421 -12.14 0.00 -27.94
N PRO A 422 -12.64 1.04 -28.66
CA PRO A 422 -11.86 2.21 -29.01
C PRO A 422 -11.34 2.98 -27.78
N ILE A 423 -12.15 3.07 -26.72
CA ILE A 423 -11.79 3.75 -25.47
C ILE A 423 -10.72 2.94 -24.71
N MET A 424 -10.86 1.62 -24.66
CA MET A 424 -9.86 0.73 -24.05
C MET A 424 -8.53 0.76 -24.81
N LEU A 425 -8.56 0.85 -26.14
CA LEU A 425 -7.36 0.97 -26.98
C LEU A 425 -6.71 2.36 -26.91
N LEU A 426 -7.43 3.40 -26.48
CA LEU A 426 -6.88 4.73 -26.23
C LEU A 426 -5.84 4.73 -25.12
N PHE A 427 -6.02 3.93 -24.05
CA PHE A 427 -5.06 3.85 -22.94
C PHE A 427 -3.66 3.37 -23.36
N PRO A 428 -3.48 2.21 -24.04
CA PRO A 428 -2.18 1.80 -24.53
C PRO A 428 -1.61 2.77 -25.56
N LEU A 429 -2.45 3.38 -26.39
CA LEU A 429 -2.02 4.35 -27.41
C LEU A 429 -1.48 5.65 -26.77
N ILE A 430 -2.17 6.17 -25.75
CA ILE A 430 -1.69 7.30 -24.93
C ILE A 430 -0.42 6.92 -24.17
N ALA A 431 -0.36 5.74 -23.57
CA ALA A 431 0.83 5.27 -22.86
C ALA A 431 2.05 5.19 -23.79
N GLN A 432 1.85 4.71 -25.02
CA GLN A 432 2.89 4.64 -26.03
C GLN A 432 3.30 6.03 -26.53
N ALA A 433 2.35 6.96 -26.70
CA ALA A 433 2.61 8.36 -27.02
C ALA A 433 3.41 9.07 -25.91
N ILE A 434 3.06 8.86 -24.64
CA ILE A 434 3.78 9.41 -23.48
C ILE A 434 5.19 8.82 -23.42
N SER A 435 5.33 7.50 -23.60
CA SER A 435 6.64 6.83 -23.65
C SER A 435 7.52 7.40 -24.75
N TYR A 436 6.96 7.57 -25.96
CA TYR A 436 7.63 8.20 -27.09
C TYR A 436 8.06 9.65 -26.79
N ALA A 437 7.16 10.47 -26.25
CA ALA A 437 7.46 11.86 -25.88
C ALA A 437 8.54 11.95 -24.80
N LYS A 438 8.49 11.07 -23.79
CA LYS A 438 9.51 10.99 -22.73
C LYS A 438 10.86 10.56 -23.30
N HIS A 439 10.88 9.58 -24.19
CA HIS A 439 12.11 9.11 -24.84
C HIS A 439 12.73 10.22 -25.70
N ARG A 440 11.91 10.94 -26.47
CA ARG A 440 12.35 12.10 -27.27
C ARG A 440 12.92 13.22 -26.39
N ASN A 441 12.24 13.57 -25.29
CA ASN A 441 12.73 14.58 -24.35
C ASN A 441 14.04 14.16 -23.66
N LEU A 442 14.20 12.86 -23.35
CA LEU A 442 15.44 12.33 -22.80
C LEU A 442 16.60 12.46 -23.80
N ILE A 443 16.37 12.13 -25.08
CA ILE A 443 17.36 12.27 -26.16
C ILE A 443 17.76 13.74 -26.33
N ILE A 444 16.80 14.66 -26.29
CA ILE A 444 17.08 16.11 -26.39
C ILE A 444 17.94 16.56 -25.20
N LYS A 445 17.62 16.14 -23.97
CA LYS A 445 18.43 16.45 -22.78
C LYS A 445 19.84 15.88 -22.86
N LEU A 446 20.00 14.63 -23.27
CA LEU A 446 21.33 14.02 -23.44
C LEU A 446 22.15 14.74 -24.52
N LYS A 447 21.51 15.23 -25.58
CA LYS A 447 22.16 16.03 -26.62
C LYS A 447 22.60 17.40 -26.08
N GLN A 448 21.79 18.04 -25.25
CA GLN A 448 22.14 19.30 -24.57
C GLN A 448 23.28 19.10 -23.55
N GLU A 449 23.25 18.01 -22.77
CA GLU A 449 24.34 17.67 -21.84
C GLU A 449 25.65 17.33 -22.58
N GLY A 450 25.56 16.67 -23.74
CA GLY A 450 26.70 16.44 -24.63
C GLY A 450 27.32 17.75 -25.12
N GLN A 451 26.48 18.67 -25.61
CA GLN A 451 26.92 20.01 -26.04
C GLN A 451 27.51 20.83 -24.89
N ILE A 452 26.94 20.77 -23.69
CA ILE A 452 27.48 21.47 -22.51
C ILE A 452 28.83 20.89 -22.10
N LYS A 453 29.03 19.57 -22.19
CA LYS A 453 30.33 18.94 -21.94
C LYS A 453 31.37 19.33 -22.98
N GLU A 454 30.97 19.44 -24.25
CA GLU A 454 31.84 19.88 -25.34
C GLU A 454 32.27 21.34 -25.16
N ILE A 455 31.35 22.21 -24.73
CA ILE A 455 31.63 23.61 -24.38
C ILE A 455 32.52 23.68 -23.11
N LEU A 456 32.27 22.88 -22.07
CA LEU A 456 33.12 22.84 -20.88
C LEU A 456 34.52 22.33 -21.16
N ALA A 457 34.66 21.36 -22.08
CA ALA A 457 35.96 20.88 -22.53
C ALA A 457 36.69 21.97 -23.32
N SER A 458 36.00 22.67 -24.24
CA SER A 458 36.61 23.77 -24.98
C SER A 458 37.02 24.92 -24.05
N VAL A 459 36.19 25.27 -23.06
CA VAL A 459 36.50 26.31 -22.06
C VAL A 459 37.66 25.88 -21.15
N GLY A 460 37.74 24.61 -20.77
CA GLY A 460 38.88 24.06 -20.02
C GLY A 460 40.20 24.11 -20.78
N ASP A 461 40.15 23.98 -22.11
CA ASP A 461 41.33 24.16 -22.97
C ASP A 461 41.74 25.64 -23.08
N TYR A 462 40.81 26.59 -23.05
CA TYR A 462 41.13 28.03 -22.98
C TYR A 462 41.83 28.42 -21.66
N VAL A 463 41.38 27.88 -20.52
CA VAL A 463 42.00 28.15 -19.20
C VAL A 463 43.41 27.58 -19.10
N LYS A 464 43.68 26.42 -19.71
CA LYS A 464 45.05 25.86 -19.77
C LYS A 464 45.99 26.68 -20.65
N ILE A 465 45.48 27.24 -21.75
CA ILE A 465 46.27 28.10 -22.63
C ILE A 465 46.65 29.40 -21.89
N GLU A 466 45.74 29.98 -21.09
CA GLU A 466 46.07 31.13 -20.22
C GLU A 466 47.10 30.79 -19.14
N GLU A 467 46.95 29.66 -18.41
CA GLU A 467 47.95 29.23 -17.41
C GLU A 467 49.33 28.93 -18.02
N ASP A 468 49.39 28.41 -19.24
CA ASP A 468 50.65 28.13 -19.95
C ASP A 468 51.29 29.40 -20.54
N ILE A 469 50.50 30.46 -20.78
CA ILE A 469 50.99 31.80 -21.16
C ILE A 469 51.55 32.53 -19.93
N GLU A 470 50.83 32.53 -18.80
CA GLU A 470 51.31 33.12 -17.54
C GLU A 470 52.61 32.45 -17.05
N LYS A 471 52.72 31.12 -17.13
CA LYS A 471 53.97 30.41 -16.79
C LYS A 471 55.13 30.72 -17.73
N LYS A 472 54.86 31.06 -19.00
CA LYS A 472 55.92 31.48 -19.93
C LYS A 472 56.36 32.92 -19.65
N GLU A 473 55.45 33.80 -19.22
CA GLU A 473 55.80 35.16 -18.83
C GLU A 473 56.60 35.21 -17.51
N GLU A 474 56.26 34.39 -16.50
CA GLU A 474 57.05 34.28 -15.25
C GLU A 474 58.47 33.72 -15.47
N VAL A 475 58.66 32.84 -16.45
CA VAL A 475 59.99 32.30 -16.81
C VAL A 475 60.84 33.33 -17.56
N ILE A 476 60.21 34.25 -18.31
CA ILE A 476 60.93 35.33 -19.00
C ILE A 476 61.32 36.45 -18.01
N GLU A 477 60.45 36.80 -17.06
CA GLU A 477 60.80 37.79 -16.02
C GLU A 477 61.88 37.29 -15.05
N SER A 478 61.85 36.00 -14.68
CA SER A 478 62.89 35.43 -13.79
C SER A 478 64.25 35.23 -14.46
N GLY A 479 64.28 35.08 -15.79
CA GLY A 479 65.52 35.01 -16.58
C GLY A 479 66.19 36.37 -16.80
N ALA A 480 65.42 37.45 -16.90
CA ALA A 480 65.95 38.80 -17.13
C ALA A 480 66.63 39.39 -15.88
N VAL A 481 66.14 39.07 -14.67
CA VAL A 481 66.71 39.58 -13.41
C VAL A 481 68.05 38.91 -13.06
N ALA A 482 68.32 37.69 -13.55
CA ALA A 482 69.58 37.00 -13.29
C ALA A 482 70.77 37.47 -14.16
N ALA A 483 70.51 38.21 -15.25
CA ALA A 483 71.55 38.66 -16.18
C ALA A 483 72.12 40.06 -15.88
N GLU A 484 71.52 40.83 -14.96
CA GLU A 484 71.99 42.18 -14.60
C GLU A 484 72.81 42.22 -13.28
N THR A 485 73.14 41.08 -12.68
CA THR A 485 73.94 41.00 -11.43
C THR A 485 75.19 40.13 -11.52
N THR A 486 75.90 40.14 -12.64
CA THR A 486 77.28 39.62 -12.72
C THR A 486 78.23 40.61 -13.36
#